data_AF-A0A8J3BZP4-F1
#
_entry.id   AF-A0A8J3BZP4-F1
#
_cell.length_a   1.000
_cell.length_b   1.000
_cell.length_c   1.000
_cell.angle_alpha   90.00
_cell.angle_beta   90.00
_cell.angle_gamma   90.00
#
_symmetry.space_group_name_H-M   'P 1'
#
loop_
_entity.id
_entity.type
_entity.pdbx_description
1 polymer ?
#
loop_
_entity_poly.entity_id
_entity_poly.type
_entity_poly.pdbx_seq_one_letter_code
_entity_poly.pdbx_strand_id
1 'polypeptide(L)'
;MTNTPPPSDENPSRYPTAPPWAASLGTAPLGTTPLGAAPLGTAPPRAAAAPEPRAGAPLGDDAPRHGALLVPYPEEMDQAARPLPPRWWPIIPLTLCFGVLALITVRRRAAAARRERNGVAPYWTTWCLSMVAAVGLWTLIGVFGLPALAEQREAAAVAAVQSHIVSDGQLDAATGMRAIDATCTAAGEVPGETVRYRYDCMLTLEDGRTSELSVTADRDGMWEAFTG
;
A
#
# COMPACT_ATOMS: atom_id res chain seq x y z
N MET A 1 -9.59 -2.50 46.68
CA MET A 1 -9.95 -3.63 45.79
C MET A 1 -8.92 -3.65 44.68
N THR A 2 -7.97 -4.57 44.76
CA THR A 2 -6.78 -4.60 43.90
C THR A 2 -7.06 -5.55 42.75
N ASN A 3 -7.21 -5.02 41.54
CA ASN A 3 -7.39 -5.82 40.33
C ASN A 3 -6.04 -6.39 39.91
N THR A 4 -5.85 -7.69 40.13
CA THR A 4 -4.74 -8.45 39.56
C THR A 4 -5.16 -8.94 38.16
N PRO A 5 -4.50 -8.51 37.07
CA PRO A 5 -4.80 -9.05 35.74
C PRO A 5 -4.35 -10.51 35.62
N PRO A 6 -5.04 -11.33 34.80
CA PRO A 6 -4.67 -12.73 34.58
C PRO A 6 -3.33 -12.85 33.80
N PRO A 7 -2.57 -13.94 33.98
CA PRO A 7 -1.32 -14.17 33.27
C PRO A 7 -1.56 -14.39 31.77
N SER A 8 -0.92 -13.57 30.95
CA SER A 8 -0.94 -13.63 29.49
C SER A 8 0.06 -14.67 28.96
N ASP A 9 -0.17 -15.95 29.19
CA ASP A 9 0.66 -17.04 28.66
C ASP A 9 -0.05 -17.84 27.57
N GLU A 10 -0.29 -17.23 26.41
CA GLU A 10 -0.56 -18.01 25.21
C GLU A 10 -0.04 -17.26 23.98
N ASN A 11 1.20 -17.58 23.60
CA ASN A 11 1.79 -17.16 22.35
C ASN A 11 1.55 -18.28 21.30
N PRO A 12 0.54 -18.16 20.41
CA PRO A 12 0.16 -19.21 19.45
C PRO A 12 1.15 -19.40 18.29
N SER A 13 2.36 -18.81 18.37
CA SER A 13 3.35 -18.83 17.28
C SER A 13 4.40 -19.95 17.38
N ARG A 14 4.26 -20.92 18.28
CA ARG A 14 5.12 -22.13 18.28
C ARG A 14 4.61 -23.20 17.30
N TYR A 15 4.50 -22.85 16.02
CA TYR A 15 4.65 -23.88 14.99
C TYR A 15 6.14 -24.06 14.72
N PRO A 16 6.72 -25.25 14.94
CA PRO A 16 8.11 -25.50 14.59
C PRO A 16 8.28 -25.24 13.10
N THR A 17 9.07 -24.23 12.76
CA THR A 17 9.29 -23.76 11.38
C THR A 17 10.10 -24.74 10.54
N ALA A 18 10.56 -25.85 11.14
CA ALA A 18 11.25 -26.92 10.46
C ALA A 18 10.56 -28.26 10.77
N PRO A 19 10.22 -29.07 9.75
CA PRO A 19 9.70 -30.40 9.98
C PRO A 19 10.75 -31.26 10.70
N PRO A 20 10.36 -32.26 11.50
CA PRO A 20 11.27 -33.02 12.37
C PRO A 20 12.39 -33.77 11.62
N TRP A 21 12.23 -34.00 10.31
CA TRP A 21 13.27 -34.59 9.47
C TRP A 21 14.35 -33.60 9.02
N ALA A 22 14.16 -32.29 9.18
CA ALA A 22 15.16 -31.29 8.80
C ALA A 22 16.36 -31.23 9.77
N ALA A 23 16.19 -31.75 10.99
CA ALA A 23 17.26 -31.78 12.00
C ALA A 23 18.26 -32.94 11.83
N SER A 24 18.04 -33.87 10.89
CA SER A 24 18.87 -35.08 10.77
C SER A 24 20.05 -34.98 9.80
N LEU A 25 20.29 -33.82 9.19
CA LEU A 25 21.52 -33.59 8.41
C LEU A 25 22.64 -33.14 9.34
N GLY A 26 23.00 -34.04 10.26
CA GLY A 26 24.22 -33.93 11.03
C GLY A 26 25.41 -33.86 10.09
N THR A 27 26.27 -32.87 10.33
CA THR A 27 27.62 -32.75 9.80
C THR A 27 28.40 -34.02 10.16
N ALA A 28 28.38 -35.01 9.27
CA ALA A 28 29.25 -36.17 9.37
C ALA A 28 30.70 -35.70 9.13
N PRO A 29 31.63 -35.88 10.08
CA PRO A 29 33.04 -35.62 9.82
C PRO A 29 33.53 -36.57 8.72
N LEU A 30 34.30 -36.02 7.78
CA LEU A 30 34.97 -36.75 6.69
C LEU A 30 35.95 -37.78 7.28
N GLY A 31 35.44 -38.95 7.64
CA GLY A 31 36.21 -40.13 8.00
C GLY A 31 36.47 -40.98 6.76
N THR A 32 37.71 -41.00 6.30
CA THR A 32 38.23 -41.96 5.32
C THR A 32 37.98 -43.39 5.81
N THR A 33 37.02 -44.07 5.19
CA THR A 33 36.72 -45.47 5.49
C THR A 33 37.10 -46.34 4.28
N PRO A 34 37.88 -47.42 4.46
CA PRO A 34 38.37 -48.25 3.37
C PRO A 34 37.23 -49.06 2.72
N LEU A 35 37.37 -49.33 1.41
CA LEU A 35 36.49 -50.23 0.64
C LEU A 35 36.47 -51.62 1.29
N GLY A 36 35.44 -51.88 2.08
CA GLY A 36 35.08 -53.20 2.59
C GLY A 36 33.97 -53.81 1.74
N ALA A 37 34.19 -55.04 1.29
CA ALA A 37 33.33 -55.82 0.42
C ALA A 37 31.85 -55.83 0.83
N ALA A 38 30.97 -55.66 -0.15
CA ALA A 38 29.52 -55.83 0.01
C ALA A 38 29.17 -57.31 0.28
N PRO A 39 28.45 -57.64 1.37
CA PRO A 39 27.81 -58.93 1.48
C PRO A 39 26.62 -58.99 0.52
N LEU A 40 26.59 -60.00 -0.34
CA LEU A 40 25.45 -60.42 -1.15
C LEU A 40 24.31 -60.86 -0.22
N GLY A 41 23.53 -59.89 0.27
CA GLY A 41 22.38 -60.09 1.14
C GLY A 41 21.08 -60.18 0.35
N THR A 42 20.63 -61.42 0.14
CA THR A 42 19.22 -61.88 0.06
C THR A 42 18.18 -60.92 -0.52
N ALA A 43 17.67 -61.28 -1.70
CA ALA A 43 16.46 -60.74 -2.28
C ALA A 43 15.29 -60.75 -1.27
N PRO A 44 14.43 -59.71 -1.25
CA PRO A 44 13.26 -59.70 -0.38
C PRO A 44 12.34 -60.89 -0.72
N PRO A 45 11.69 -61.52 0.27
CA PRO A 45 10.72 -62.58 0.01
C PRO A 45 9.63 -62.01 -0.88
N ARG A 46 9.45 -62.65 -2.03
CA ARG A 46 8.38 -62.38 -3.00
C ARG A 46 7.05 -62.41 -2.23
N ALA A 47 6.47 -61.23 -2.00
CA ALA A 47 5.15 -61.12 -1.40
C ALA A 47 4.19 -62.01 -2.21
N ALA A 48 3.41 -62.80 -1.48
CA ALA A 48 2.38 -63.67 -2.03
C ALA A 48 1.51 -62.91 -3.03
N ALA A 49 1.13 -63.60 -4.09
CA ALA A 49 0.31 -63.10 -5.19
C ALA A 49 -0.78 -62.15 -4.70
N ALA A 50 -0.79 -60.94 -5.28
CA ALA A 50 -1.88 -60.00 -5.14
C ALA A 50 -3.20 -60.73 -5.48
N PRO A 51 -4.28 -60.53 -4.70
CA PRO A 51 -5.58 -61.07 -5.05
C PRO A 51 -5.97 -60.60 -6.46
N GLU A 52 -6.44 -61.55 -7.26
CA GLU A 52 -6.96 -61.33 -8.61
C GLU A 52 -7.85 -60.07 -8.64
N PRO A 53 -7.61 -59.12 -9.55
CA PRO A 53 -8.54 -58.02 -9.74
C PRO A 53 -9.88 -58.60 -10.18
N ARG A 54 -10.91 -58.45 -9.36
CA ARG A 54 -12.30 -58.77 -9.72
C ARG A 54 -12.64 -58.06 -11.02
N ALA A 55 -12.64 -58.80 -12.11
CA ALA A 55 -13.22 -58.39 -13.37
C ALA A 55 -14.73 -58.21 -13.17
N GLY A 56 -15.23 -56.98 -13.29
CA GLY A 56 -16.67 -56.75 -13.37
C GLY A 56 -17.25 -55.59 -12.57
N ALA A 57 -16.49 -54.53 -12.27
CA ALA A 57 -17.13 -53.23 -12.04
C ALA A 57 -17.31 -52.56 -13.42
N PRO A 58 -18.52 -52.11 -13.80
CA PRO A 58 -18.72 -51.38 -15.05
C PRO A 58 -17.77 -50.18 -15.06
N LEU A 59 -16.98 -50.08 -16.12
CA LEU A 59 -16.13 -48.95 -16.43
C LEU A 59 -17.04 -47.76 -16.75
N GLY A 60 -17.65 -47.17 -15.72
CA GLY A 60 -18.26 -45.85 -15.83
C GLY A 60 -17.19 -44.84 -16.21
N ASP A 61 -17.58 -43.73 -16.82
CA ASP A 61 -16.72 -42.65 -17.36
C ASP A 61 -15.73 -41.98 -16.36
N ASP A 62 -15.50 -42.59 -15.20
CA ASP A 62 -14.45 -42.26 -14.24
C ASP A 62 -13.10 -42.83 -14.69
N ALA A 63 -12.66 -42.47 -15.89
CA ALA A 63 -11.28 -42.69 -16.28
C ALA A 63 -10.36 -42.07 -15.21
N PRO A 64 -9.38 -42.81 -14.67
CA PRO A 64 -8.54 -42.33 -13.60
C PRO A 64 -7.82 -41.06 -14.07
N ARG A 65 -8.22 -39.92 -13.51
CA ARG A 65 -7.59 -38.62 -13.81
C ARG A 65 -6.10 -38.77 -13.47
N HIS A 66 -5.27 -38.77 -14.51
CA HIS A 66 -3.81 -38.85 -14.36
C HIS A 66 -3.35 -37.82 -13.31
N GLY A 67 -2.71 -38.30 -12.24
CA GLY A 67 -2.29 -37.48 -11.10
C GLY A 67 -3.10 -37.67 -9.82
N ALA A 68 -4.03 -38.62 -9.75
CA ALA A 68 -4.54 -39.11 -8.47
C ALA A 68 -3.38 -39.71 -7.68
N LEU A 69 -3.03 -39.05 -6.57
CA LEU A 69 -2.06 -39.56 -5.59
C LEU A 69 -2.52 -40.97 -5.16
N LEU A 70 -1.60 -41.94 -5.14
CA LEU A 70 -1.81 -43.33 -4.69
C LEU A 70 -2.06 -43.41 -3.17
N VAL A 71 -2.98 -42.59 -2.67
CA VAL A 71 -3.35 -42.53 -1.26
C VAL A 71 -4.38 -43.64 -1.03
N PRO A 72 -4.21 -44.48 0.02
CA PRO A 72 -5.08 -45.63 0.28
C PRO A 72 -6.58 -45.31 0.42
N TYR A 73 -6.94 -44.04 0.67
CA TYR A 73 -8.31 -43.57 0.88
C TYR A 73 -8.52 -42.20 0.18
N PRO A 74 -8.74 -42.18 -1.14
CA PRO A 74 -8.92 -40.93 -1.90
C PRO A 74 -10.23 -40.21 -1.53
N GLU A 75 -11.29 -40.95 -1.20
CA GLU A 75 -12.57 -40.39 -0.76
C GLU A 75 -12.49 -39.61 0.56
N GLU A 76 -11.62 -40.03 1.49
CA GLU A 76 -11.41 -39.31 2.75
C GLU A 76 -10.60 -38.01 2.53
N MET A 77 -9.70 -37.99 1.54
CA MET A 77 -8.95 -36.80 1.16
C MET A 77 -9.84 -35.75 0.47
N ASP A 78 -10.87 -36.17 -0.26
CA ASP A 78 -11.83 -35.24 -0.85
C ASP A 78 -12.71 -34.54 0.19
N GLN A 79 -12.91 -35.18 1.36
CA GLN A 79 -13.62 -34.60 2.51
C GLN A 79 -12.72 -33.87 3.50
N ALA A 80 -11.40 -34.00 3.37
CA ALA A 80 -10.47 -33.27 4.23
C ALA A 80 -10.68 -31.75 4.09
N ALA A 81 -10.71 -31.06 5.23
CA ALA A 81 -10.92 -29.61 5.27
C ALA A 81 -9.87 -28.91 4.40
N ARG A 82 -10.31 -28.33 3.28
CA ARG A 82 -9.43 -27.57 2.40
C ARG A 82 -8.95 -26.32 3.14
N PRO A 83 -7.69 -25.90 2.97
CA PRO A 83 -7.23 -24.64 3.52
C PRO A 83 -8.15 -23.51 3.03
N LEU A 84 -8.55 -22.65 3.98
CA LEU A 84 -9.38 -21.48 3.66
C LEU A 84 -8.65 -20.62 2.62
N PRO A 85 -9.35 -20.16 1.57
CA PRO A 85 -8.72 -19.36 0.53
C PRO A 85 -8.14 -18.07 1.11
N PRO A 86 -7.01 -17.56 0.56
CA PRO A 86 -6.40 -16.34 1.06
C PRO A 86 -7.38 -15.17 0.95
N ARG A 87 -7.48 -14.36 2.02
CA ARG A 87 -8.43 -13.24 2.07
C ARG A 87 -8.14 -12.22 0.96
N TRP A 88 -9.19 -11.76 0.26
CA TRP A 88 -9.08 -10.82 -0.86
C TRP A 88 -9.02 -9.34 -0.43
N TRP A 89 -9.52 -9.00 0.77
CA TRP A 89 -9.61 -7.61 1.26
C TRP A 89 -8.29 -6.79 1.22
N PRO A 90 -7.08 -7.34 1.40
CA PRO A 90 -5.85 -6.55 1.36
C PRO A 90 -5.53 -5.96 -0.02
N ILE A 91 -6.21 -6.43 -1.07
CA ILE A 91 -6.04 -5.90 -2.44
C ILE A 91 -6.55 -4.46 -2.52
N ILE A 92 -7.63 -4.11 -1.81
CA ILE A 92 -8.25 -2.79 -1.89
C ILE A 92 -7.30 -1.65 -1.48
N PRO A 93 -6.76 -1.62 -0.25
CA PRO A 93 -5.87 -0.52 0.16
C PRO A 93 -4.59 -0.49 -0.67
N LEU A 94 -4.11 -1.66 -1.10
CA LEU A 94 -2.91 -1.74 -1.94
C LEU A 94 -3.16 -1.16 -3.34
N THR A 95 -4.28 -1.47 -3.98
CA THR A 95 -4.63 -0.87 -5.29
C THR A 95 -4.86 0.64 -5.15
N LEU A 96 -5.45 1.09 -4.04
CA LEU A 96 -5.67 2.51 -3.80
C LEU A 96 -4.35 3.30 -3.70
N CYS A 97 -3.36 2.76 -2.97
CA CYS A 97 -2.08 3.43 -2.75
C CYS A 97 -1.07 3.24 -3.89
N PHE A 98 -1.03 2.06 -4.51
CA PHE A 98 0.03 1.69 -5.45
C PHE A 98 -0.45 1.45 -6.89
N GLY A 99 -1.76 1.57 -7.16
CA GLY A 99 -2.35 1.48 -8.48
C GLY A 99 -1.93 0.21 -9.22
N VAL A 100 -1.18 0.38 -10.31
CA VAL A 100 -0.71 -0.72 -11.18
C VAL A 100 0.24 -1.68 -10.47
N LEU A 101 1.04 -1.22 -9.50
CA LEU A 101 1.98 -2.09 -8.79
C LEU A 101 1.25 -3.16 -7.95
N ALA A 102 -0.01 -2.91 -7.56
CA ALA A 102 -0.84 -3.90 -6.88
C ALA A 102 -1.09 -5.16 -7.73
N LEU A 103 -0.98 -5.06 -9.07
CA LEU A 103 -1.14 -6.19 -10.00
C LEU A 103 -0.20 -7.37 -9.69
N ILE A 104 1.03 -7.09 -9.22
CA ILE A 104 2.01 -8.13 -8.88
C ILE A 104 1.48 -8.99 -7.72
N THR A 105 0.87 -8.36 -6.73
CA THR A 105 0.32 -9.06 -5.57
C THR A 105 -0.92 -9.87 -5.91
N VAL A 106 -1.79 -9.32 -6.77
CA VAL A 106 -2.97 -10.02 -7.29
C VAL A 106 -2.56 -11.24 -8.09
N ARG A 107 -1.55 -11.13 -8.97
CA ARG A 107 -1.00 -12.26 -9.72
C ARG A 107 -0.45 -13.35 -8.80
N ARG A 108 0.31 -12.99 -7.77
CA ARG A 108 0.85 -13.95 -6.79
C ARG A 108 -0.26 -14.68 -6.03
N ARG A 109 -1.29 -13.97 -5.57
CA ARG A 109 -2.44 -14.55 -4.84
C ARG A 109 -3.34 -15.39 -5.75
N ALA A 110 -3.59 -14.93 -6.97
CA ALA A 110 -4.31 -15.68 -7.99
C ALA A 110 -3.60 -16.99 -8.35
N ALA A 111 -2.26 -16.98 -8.46
CA ALA A 111 -1.47 -18.18 -8.71
C ALA A 111 -1.49 -19.15 -7.52
N ALA A 112 -1.46 -18.66 -6.27
CA ALA A 112 -1.63 -19.49 -5.08
C ALA A 112 -3.02 -20.15 -5.05
N ALA A 113 -4.09 -19.39 -5.30
CA ALA A 113 -5.45 -19.91 -5.34
C ALA A 113 -5.63 -21.01 -6.41
N ARG A 114 -5.02 -20.86 -7.60
CA ARG A 114 -5.04 -21.91 -8.64
C ARG A 114 -4.41 -23.22 -8.17
N ARG A 115 -3.29 -23.14 -7.45
CA ARG A 115 -2.60 -24.35 -6.93
C ARG A 115 -3.48 -25.11 -5.94
N GLU A 116 -4.32 -24.40 -5.20
CA GLU A 116 -5.28 -24.97 -4.25
C GLU A 116 -6.64 -25.33 -4.88
N ARG A 117 -6.77 -25.23 -6.21
CA ARG A 117 -8.04 -25.40 -6.95
C ARG A 117 -9.17 -24.47 -6.47
N ASN A 118 -8.81 -23.33 -5.90
CA ASN A 118 -9.71 -22.28 -5.49
C ASN A 118 -10.03 -21.34 -6.67
N GLY A 119 -11.22 -20.73 -6.66
CA GLY A 119 -11.65 -19.80 -7.71
C GLY A 119 -10.78 -18.55 -7.81
N VAL A 120 -10.39 -18.17 -9.03
CA VAL A 120 -9.49 -17.02 -9.30
C VAL A 120 -10.26 -15.72 -9.59
N ALA A 121 -11.51 -15.83 -10.05
CA ALA A 121 -12.39 -14.71 -10.40
C ALA A 121 -12.53 -13.61 -9.31
N PRO A 122 -12.67 -13.90 -8.01
CA PRO A 122 -12.86 -12.85 -7.00
C PRO A 122 -11.65 -11.91 -6.87
N TYR A 123 -10.43 -12.39 -7.12
CA TYR A 123 -9.21 -11.55 -7.02
C TYR A 123 -9.11 -10.54 -8.18
N TRP A 124 -9.48 -10.95 -9.38
CA TRP A 124 -9.45 -10.06 -10.55
C TRP A 124 -10.58 -9.04 -10.52
N THR A 125 -11.80 -9.46 -10.16
CA THR A 125 -12.96 -8.56 -10.06
C THR A 125 -12.74 -7.48 -9.00
N THR A 126 -12.25 -7.86 -7.81
CA THR A 126 -11.92 -6.90 -6.73
C THR A 126 -10.81 -5.94 -7.14
N TRP A 127 -9.76 -6.42 -7.81
CA TRP A 127 -8.70 -5.55 -8.34
C TRP A 127 -9.25 -4.55 -9.36
N CYS A 128 -9.96 -5.00 -10.40
CA CYS A 128 -10.55 -4.12 -11.41
C CYS A 128 -11.49 -3.07 -10.79
N LEU A 129 -12.38 -3.49 -9.90
CA LEU A 129 -13.32 -2.59 -9.23
C LEU A 129 -12.58 -1.56 -8.37
N SER A 130 -11.59 -2.00 -7.58
CA SER A 130 -10.76 -1.09 -6.78
C SER A 130 -9.95 -0.11 -7.63
N MET A 131 -9.52 -0.51 -8.83
CA MET A 131 -8.78 0.35 -9.76
C MET A 131 -9.69 1.44 -10.33
N VAL A 132 -10.91 1.11 -10.75
CA VAL A 132 -11.89 2.10 -11.21
C VAL A 132 -12.23 3.08 -10.09
N ALA A 133 -12.47 2.59 -8.88
CA ALA A 133 -12.73 3.43 -7.72
C ALA A 133 -11.54 4.34 -7.38
N ALA A 134 -10.31 3.82 -7.43
CA ALA A 134 -9.11 4.60 -7.18
C ALA A 134 -8.92 5.70 -8.24
N VAL A 135 -9.12 5.39 -9.53
CA VAL A 135 -9.07 6.39 -10.60
C VAL A 135 -10.11 7.48 -10.36
N GLY A 136 -11.36 7.11 -10.09
CA GLY A 136 -12.43 8.07 -9.80
C GLY A 136 -12.15 8.95 -8.57
N LEU A 137 -11.55 8.38 -7.51
CA LEU A 137 -11.16 9.13 -6.33
C LEU A 137 -10.03 10.11 -6.64
N TRP A 138 -8.97 9.66 -7.32
CA TRP A 138 -7.83 10.51 -7.65
C TRP A 138 -8.19 11.61 -8.65
N THR A 139 -9.09 11.36 -9.60
CA THR A 139 -9.62 12.41 -10.48
C THR A 139 -10.44 13.43 -9.71
N LEU A 140 -11.29 13.00 -8.77
CA LEU A 140 -12.04 13.92 -7.91
C LEU A 140 -11.11 14.78 -7.07
N ILE A 141 -10.06 14.20 -6.46
CA ILE A 141 -9.04 14.94 -5.72
C ILE A 141 -8.29 15.92 -6.63
N GLY A 142 -7.95 15.53 -7.86
CA GLY A 142 -7.26 16.42 -8.80
C GLY A 142 -8.13 17.58 -9.27
N VAL A 143 -9.40 17.32 -9.58
CA VAL A 143 -10.33 18.32 -10.12
C VAL A 143 -10.84 19.27 -9.04
N PHE A 144 -11.12 18.78 -7.83
CA PHE A 144 -11.73 19.58 -6.77
C PHE A 144 -10.78 19.88 -5.61
N GLY A 145 -9.90 18.94 -5.26
CA GLY A 145 -8.99 19.10 -4.12
C GLY A 145 -7.85 20.08 -4.39
N LEU A 146 -7.22 20.01 -5.57
CA LEU A 146 -6.12 20.93 -5.92
C LEU A 146 -6.55 22.40 -6.00
N PRO A 147 -7.64 22.80 -6.68
CA PRO A 147 -8.03 24.21 -6.72
C PRO A 147 -8.46 24.73 -5.35
N ALA A 148 -9.20 23.93 -4.57
CA ALA A 148 -9.58 24.32 -3.21
C ALA A 148 -8.33 24.56 -2.31
N LEU A 149 -7.28 23.76 -2.50
CA LEU A 149 -6.03 23.91 -1.75
C LEU A 149 -5.20 25.11 -2.25
N ALA A 150 -5.30 25.46 -3.54
CA ALA A 150 -4.71 26.67 -4.09
C ALA A 150 -5.39 27.93 -3.52
N GLU A 151 -6.73 27.98 -3.53
CA GLU A 151 -7.51 29.09 -2.95
C GLU A 151 -7.19 29.30 -1.46
N GLN A 152 -7.07 28.21 -0.68
CA GLN A 152 -6.69 28.31 0.73
C GLN A 152 -5.27 28.88 0.92
N ARG A 153 -4.32 28.50 0.06
CA ARG A 153 -2.95 29.02 0.12
C ARG A 153 -2.89 30.49 -0.26
N GLU A 154 -3.63 30.90 -1.29
CA GLU A 154 -3.74 32.30 -1.69
C GLU A 154 -4.36 33.15 -0.58
N ALA A 155 -5.42 32.67 0.07
CA ALA A 155 -6.04 33.37 1.20
C ALA A 155 -5.05 33.53 2.38
N ALA A 156 -4.28 32.49 2.69
CA ALA A 156 -3.26 32.54 3.73
C ALA A 156 -2.11 33.50 3.38
N ALA A 157 -1.66 33.50 2.13
CA ALA A 157 -0.61 34.41 1.66
C ALA A 157 -1.07 35.87 1.70
N VAL A 158 -2.30 36.16 1.25
CA VAL A 158 -2.89 37.50 1.34
C VAL A 158 -2.98 37.97 2.78
N ALA A 159 -3.45 37.12 3.70
CA ALA A 159 -3.52 37.46 5.13
C ALA A 159 -2.12 37.74 5.72
N ALA A 160 -1.11 36.96 5.33
CA ALA A 160 0.27 37.20 5.74
C ALA A 160 0.78 38.55 5.24
N VAL A 161 0.62 38.86 3.93
CA VAL A 161 1.03 40.14 3.34
C VAL A 161 0.33 41.33 4.01
N GLN A 162 -0.99 41.24 4.25
CA GLN A 162 -1.73 42.28 4.97
C GLN A 162 -1.15 42.52 6.38
N SER A 163 -0.87 41.44 7.11
CA SER A 163 -0.29 41.54 8.45
C SER A 163 1.13 42.13 8.44
N HIS A 164 1.96 41.79 7.47
CA HIS A 164 3.32 42.28 7.33
C HIS A 164 3.37 43.74 6.94
N ILE A 165 2.53 44.20 6.00
CA ILE A 165 2.48 45.62 5.61
C ILE A 165 2.14 46.52 6.81
N VAL A 166 1.20 46.09 7.66
CA VAL A 166 0.78 46.88 8.83
C VAL A 166 1.81 46.81 9.97
N SER A 167 2.51 45.68 10.14
CA SER A 167 3.38 45.45 11.29
C SER A 167 4.88 45.71 11.06
N ASP A 168 5.39 45.58 9.84
CA ASP A 168 6.84 45.64 9.56
C ASP A 168 7.42 47.06 9.70
N GLY A 169 6.58 48.10 9.71
CA GLY A 169 7.02 49.50 9.82
C GLY A 169 7.84 50.02 8.62
N GLN A 170 8.06 49.21 7.58
CA GLN A 170 8.79 49.63 6.38
C GLN A 170 8.10 50.79 5.65
N LEU A 171 6.76 50.83 5.68
CA LEU A 171 5.99 51.93 5.08
C LEU A 171 6.28 53.26 5.80
N ASP A 172 6.32 53.22 7.14
CA ASP A 172 6.64 54.38 7.97
C ASP A 172 8.09 54.81 7.74
N ALA A 173 9.02 53.87 7.65
CA ALA A 173 10.42 54.16 7.37
C ALA A 173 10.64 54.80 5.98
N ALA A 174 9.90 54.36 4.96
CA ALA A 174 10.07 54.84 3.58
C ALA A 174 9.31 56.15 3.29
N THR A 175 8.12 56.32 3.84
CA THR A 175 7.20 57.43 3.49
C THR A 175 6.86 58.36 4.66
N GLY A 176 7.21 57.98 5.90
CA GLY A 176 6.79 58.69 7.11
C GLY A 176 5.30 58.55 7.40
N MET A 177 4.63 57.54 6.83
CA MET A 177 3.20 57.32 6.98
C MET A 177 2.93 55.91 7.54
N ARG A 178 2.03 55.84 8.53
CA ARG A 178 1.61 54.59 9.16
C ARG A 178 0.26 54.13 8.60
N ALA A 179 0.20 52.89 8.12
CA ALA A 179 -1.05 52.23 7.74
C ALA A 179 -1.71 51.60 8.98
N ILE A 180 -3.03 51.77 9.12
CA ILE A 180 -3.83 51.14 10.18
C ILE A 180 -4.38 49.80 9.69
N ASP A 181 -4.86 49.74 8.45
CA ASP A 181 -5.43 48.55 7.85
C ASP A 181 -5.06 48.46 6.36
N ALA A 182 -4.98 47.23 5.85
CA ALA A 182 -4.55 46.92 4.50
C ALA A 182 -5.45 45.83 3.92
N THR A 183 -6.17 46.15 2.84
CA THR A 183 -6.95 45.17 2.08
C THR A 183 -6.24 44.87 0.77
N CYS A 184 -5.68 43.67 0.65
CA CYS A 184 -4.93 43.23 -0.53
C CYS A 184 -5.71 42.23 -1.40
N THR A 185 -5.52 42.34 -2.72
CA THR A 185 -6.04 41.42 -3.73
C THR A 185 -4.90 40.91 -4.62
N ALA A 186 -4.95 39.64 -5.03
CA ALA A 186 -3.93 39.06 -5.91
C ALA A 186 -4.13 39.57 -7.35
N ALA A 187 -3.11 40.23 -7.90
CA ALA A 187 -3.13 40.81 -9.23
C ALA A 187 -2.58 39.86 -10.32
N GLY A 188 -1.81 38.84 -9.92
CA GLY A 188 -1.28 37.79 -10.80
C GLY A 188 0.22 37.54 -10.61
N GLU A 189 0.79 36.65 -11.42
CA GLU A 189 2.22 36.35 -11.44
C GLU A 189 3.03 37.45 -12.14
N VAL A 190 4.21 37.77 -11.61
CA VAL A 190 5.13 38.70 -12.25
C VAL A 190 5.80 38.02 -13.45
N PRO A 191 5.70 38.57 -14.67
CA PRO A 191 6.27 37.93 -15.85
C PRO A 191 7.80 37.83 -15.73
N GLY A 192 8.33 36.60 -15.74
CA GLY A 192 9.76 36.33 -15.67
C GLY A 192 10.28 35.86 -14.31
N GLU A 193 9.45 35.90 -13.26
CA GLU A 193 9.79 35.36 -11.94
C GLU A 193 8.74 34.34 -11.50
N THR A 194 9.14 33.07 -11.43
CA THR A 194 8.22 31.95 -11.10
C THR A 194 7.81 31.89 -9.63
N VAL A 195 8.35 32.77 -8.79
CA VAL A 195 8.20 32.70 -7.32
C VAL A 195 7.54 33.95 -6.73
N ARG A 196 7.46 35.06 -7.48
CA ARG A 196 6.90 36.32 -6.98
C ARG A 196 5.51 36.60 -7.55
N TYR A 197 4.58 36.90 -6.65
CA TYR A 197 3.21 37.28 -6.98
C TYR A 197 3.03 38.78 -6.74
N ARG A 198 2.27 39.43 -7.62
CA ARG A 198 1.88 40.83 -7.47
C ARG A 198 0.57 40.90 -6.69
N TYR A 199 0.52 41.79 -5.71
CA TYR A 199 -0.67 42.10 -4.93
C TYR A 199 -0.96 43.60 -5.04
N ASP A 200 -2.22 43.93 -5.27
CA ASP A 200 -2.70 45.31 -5.22
C ASP A 200 -3.43 45.51 -3.89
N CYS A 201 -2.89 46.40 -3.07
CA CYS A 201 -3.34 46.66 -1.71
C CYS A 201 -3.93 48.06 -1.60
N MET A 202 -5.11 48.15 -1.00
CA MET A 202 -5.72 49.41 -0.57
C MET A 202 -5.40 49.61 0.91
N LEU A 203 -4.57 50.61 1.19
CA LEU A 203 -4.13 50.97 2.55
C LEU A 203 -5.05 52.06 3.09
N THR A 204 -5.45 51.93 4.36
CA THR A 204 -6.05 53.03 5.12
C THR A 204 -4.99 53.59 6.07
N LEU A 205 -4.68 54.87 5.88
CA LEU A 205 -3.67 55.57 6.67
C LEU A 205 -4.27 56.10 7.97
N GLU A 206 -3.40 56.47 8.91
CA GLU A 206 -3.81 57.06 10.20
C GLU A 206 -4.63 58.34 10.06
N ASP A 207 -4.42 59.10 8.97
CA ASP A 207 -5.20 60.28 8.61
C ASP A 207 -6.62 59.97 8.05
N GLY A 208 -6.99 58.70 7.94
CA GLY A 208 -8.24 58.25 7.32
C GLY A 208 -8.26 58.32 5.78
N ARG A 209 -7.14 58.71 5.16
CA ARG A 209 -6.96 58.67 3.70
C ARG A 209 -6.73 57.24 3.24
N THR A 210 -7.15 56.91 2.02
CA THR A 210 -6.86 55.63 1.37
C THR A 210 -5.79 55.82 0.28
N SER A 211 -4.78 54.94 0.24
CA SER A 211 -3.81 54.90 -0.86
C SER A 211 -3.73 53.51 -1.47
N GLU A 212 -3.56 53.45 -2.77
CA GLU A 212 -3.29 52.20 -3.50
C GLU A 212 -1.78 51.96 -3.53
N LEU A 213 -1.36 50.73 -3.21
CA LEU A 213 0.03 50.28 -3.25
C LEU A 213 0.08 48.91 -3.93
N SER A 214 0.82 48.81 -5.04
CA SER A 214 1.20 47.52 -5.61
C SER A 214 2.47 47.01 -4.93
N VAL A 215 2.43 45.79 -4.42
CA VAL A 215 3.59 45.10 -3.82
C VAL A 215 3.84 43.78 -4.52
N THR A 216 5.09 43.33 -4.51
CA THR A 216 5.44 41.97 -4.88
C THR A 216 5.79 41.20 -3.63
N ALA A 217 5.27 39.98 -3.46
CA ALA A 217 5.60 39.15 -2.32
C ALA A 217 5.93 37.72 -2.73
N ASP A 218 6.82 37.10 -1.96
CA ASP A 218 7.12 35.67 -2.04
C ASP A 218 6.00 34.85 -1.35
N ARG A 219 6.01 33.53 -1.54
CA ARG A 219 5.14 32.55 -0.88
C ARG A 219 5.21 32.59 0.64
N ASP A 220 6.32 33.07 1.20
CA ASP A 220 6.49 33.23 2.64
C ASP A 220 5.86 34.53 3.18
N GLY A 221 5.27 35.37 2.32
CA GLY A 221 4.64 36.64 2.73
C GLY A 221 5.62 37.81 2.87
N MET A 222 6.91 37.57 2.61
CA MET A 222 7.92 38.63 2.53
C MET A 222 7.64 39.48 1.30
N TRP A 223 7.37 40.77 1.53
CA TRP A 223 6.99 41.72 0.49
C TRP A 223 8.10 42.73 0.21
N GLU A 224 8.17 43.18 -1.04
CA GLU A 224 9.01 44.28 -1.49
C GLU A 224 8.09 45.30 -2.19
N ALA A 225 8.32 46.59 -1.94
CA ALA A 225 7.58 47.63 -2.63
C ALA A 225 7.92 47.59 -4.14
N PHE A 226 6.90 47.58 -5.00
CA PHE A 226 7.13 47.57 -6.43
C PHE A 226 7.64 48.95 -6.88
N THR A 227 8.95 49.07 -7.10
CA THR A 227 9.55 50.24 -7.74
C THR A 227 9.48 50.05 -9.25
N GLY A 228 8.37 50.48 -9.85
CA GLY A 228 8.18 50.55 -11.30
C GLY A 228 8.91 51.72 -11.93
#